data_AF-A0A8H6WC70-F1
#
_entry.id   AF-A0A8H6WC70-F1
#
_cell.length_a   1.000
_cell.length_b   1.000
_cell.length_c   1.000
_cell.angle_alpha   90.00
_cell.angle_beta   90.00
_cell.angle_gamma   90.00
#
_symmetry.space_group_name_H-M   'P 1'
#
loop_
_entity.id
_entity.type
_entity.pdbx_description
1 polymer ?
#
loop_
_entity_poly.entity_id
_entity_poly.type
_entity_poly.pdbx_seq_one_letter_code
_entity_poly.pdbx_strand_id
1 'polypeptide(L)'
;MGPDTFGPYALLLRRRGLFAACLVLVLIALLVMLSEHAPVQSTDTLATPPPPPSQSAEAIVTPAKDIDPLGPKHTLHGSPTASFRDNLLPQHKYITSWLSAGWTNDVYTYINLIYLGLITDRIPIVPMFIPSHVGGHVPPIPFGEVFDVPRLRNEIGKSVLEWRDVKDINSTEIDDIGCWNVWESVQYREAFPRRSRIPDDLNLDISYTKTPEWIKMIPNYEHDQHVTFWSLATLAFPTTRKASLVPPLPSPKHNVSLPPDEHLLCYDYLYYVSAHQPFEMEYDYVSLDSLSQCSPAWRYVGTHMHWTPTLEKIADEYIRKALGVADDSSIPPFISLHIRRLDFKVWCNDVPIDECFAPLSVIERRVREVQDEITKRTGMIVPHVLVTSDERSPEWWHDVAKQGWFSPDHTDTKEHYGEWYPVLIDAVIQSRGVGFVGTDRSTMSIIAARRVEDWSNGPHRLVKWGTKDADDH
;
A
#
# COMPACT_ATOMS: atom_id res chain seq x y z
N MET A 1 -41.05 -41.09 -34.92
CA MET A 1 -39.91 -41.49 -35.77
C MET A 1 -38.67 -40.79 -35.21
N GLY A 2 -37.72 -41.56 -34.64
CA GLY A 2 -36.31 -41.10 -34.54
C GLY A 2 -35.64 -41.15 -35.93
N PRO A 3 -34.32 -40.99 -36.10
CA PRO A 3 -33.19 -41.04 -35.12
C PRO A 3 -32.30 -39.75 -35.20
N ASP A 4 -31.29 -39.48 -34.37
CA ASP A 4 -29.94 -40.07 -34.43
C ASP A 4 -29.16 -39.96 -33.11
N THR A 5 -28.69 -41.12 -32.68
CA THR A 5 -27.77 -41.37 -31.57
C THR A 5 -26.33 -41.40 -32.09
N PHE A 6 -25.51 -40.39 -31.77
CA PHE A 6 -24.05 -40.51 -31.92
C PHE A 6 -23.48 -41.28 -30.72
N GLY A 7 -23.00 -42.50 -30.98
CA GLY A 7 -22.48 -43.41 -29.97
C GLY A 7 -21.14 -42.97 -29.36
N PRO A 8 -20.80 -43.48 -28.15
CA PRO A 8 -19.63 -43.09 -27.35
C PRO A 8 -18.26 -43.38 -27.99
N TYR A 9 -18.21 -44.04 -29.15
CA TYR A 9 -16.98 -44.33 -29.90
C TYR A 9 -16.39 -43.11 -30.64
N ALA A 10 -17.23 -42.15 -31.07
CA ALA A 10 -16.74 -40.97 -31.80
C ALA A 10 -15.96 -40.00 -30.90
N LEU A 11 -16.29 -39.96 -29.61
CA LEU A 11 -15.61 -39.11 -28.61
C LEU A 11 -14.21 -39.64 -28.22
N LEU A 12 -14.01 -40.96 -28.27
CA LEU A 12 -12.72 -41.60 -27.97
C LEU A 12 -11.69 -41.39 -29.09
N LEU A 13 -12.11 -41.41 -30.35
CA LEU A 13 -11.23 -41.13 -31.50
C LEU A 13 -10.77 -39.66 -31.53
N ARG A 14 -11.65 -38.72 -31.16
CA ARG A 14 -11.33 -37.29 -31.09
C ARG A 14 -10.33 -36.96 -29.97
N ARG A 15 -10.42 -37.65 -28.82
CA ARG A 15 -9.46 -37.49 -27.72
C ARG A 15 -8.07 -38.05 -28.06
N ARG A 16 -7.99 -39.17 -28.79
CA ARG A 16 -6.69 -39.75 -29.22
C ARG A 16 -5.95 -38.86 -30.22
N GLY A 17 -6.67 -38.21 -31.13
CA GLY A 17 -6.07 -37.24 -32.06
C GLY A 17 -5.49 -36.00 -31.36
N LEU A 18 -6.19 -35.47 -30.36
CA LEU A 18 -5.73 -34.34 -29.55
C LEU A 18 -4.47 -34.67 -28.74
N PHE A 19 -4.40 -35.86 -28.13
CA PHE A 19 -3.20 -36.29 -27.41
C PHE A 19 -2.00 -36.46 -28.33
N ALA A 20 -2.18 -37.02 -29.54
CA ALA A 20 -1.10 -37.15 -30.52
C ALA A 20 -0.58 -35.78 -31.00
N ALA A 21 -1.49 -34.81 -31.23
CA ALA A 21 -1.11 -33.46 -31.62
C ALA A 21 -0.30 -32.73 -30.53
N CYS A 22 -0.70 -32.86 -29.25
CA CYS A 22 0.06 -32.28 -28.14
C CYS A 22 1.47 -32.90 -28.00
N LEU A 23 1.61 -34.21 -28.23
CA LEU A 23 2.90 -34.91 -28.14
C LEU A 23 3.87 -34.45 -29.24
N VAL A 24 3.35 -34.19 -30.45
CA VAL A 24 4.14 -33.64 -31.56
C VAL A 24 4.61 -32.21 -31.25
N LEU A 25 3.76 -31.36 -30.67
CA LEU A 25 4.13 -29.99 -30.30
C LEU A 25 5.22 -29.96 -29.22
N VAL A 26 5.17 -30.86 -28.23
CA VAL A 26 6.22 -30.98 -27.20
C VAL A 26 7.55 -31.42 -27.82
N LEU A 27 7.54 -32.37 -28.76
CA LEU A 27 8.75 -32.81 -29.45
C LEU A 27 9.36 -31.71 -30.32
N ILE A 28 8.54 -30.88 -30.98
CA ILE A 28 9.02 -29.72 -31.76
C ILE A 28 9.66 -28.68 -30.83
N ALA A 29 9.03 -28.38 -29.69
CA ALA A 29 9.59 -27.43 -28.71
C ALA A 29 10.94 -27.90 -28.14
N LEU A 30 11.10 -29.19 -27.87
CA LEU A 30 12.36 -29.77 -27.41
C LEU A 30 13.46 -29.70 -28.49
N LEU A 31 13.11 -29.89 -29.76
CA LEU A 31 14.05 -29.76 -30.88
C LEU A 31 14.52 -28.31 -31.09
N VAL A 32 13.65 -27.32 -30.88
CA VAL A 32 14.02 -25.90 -30.97
C VAL A 32 14.98 -25.53 -29.83
N MET A 33 14.70 -25.96 -28.60
CA MET A 33 15.57 -25.70 -27.44
C MET A 33 16.98 -26.31 -27.59
N LEU A 34 17.09 -27.46 -28.25
CA LEU A 34 18.38 -28.11 -28.51
C LEU A 34 19.19 -27.41 -29.62
N SER A 35 18.58 -26.52 -30.41
CA SER A 35 19.26 -25.81 -31.51
C SER A 35 19.96 -24.50 -31.09
N GLU A 36 19.66 -23.96 -29.91
CA GLU A 36 20.23 -22.67 -29.45
C GLU A 36 21.55 -22.78 -28.67
N HIS A 37 22.06 -23.98 -28.39
CA HIS A 37 23.30 -24.18 -27.62
C HIS A 37 24.48 -24.60 -28.50
N ALA A 38 24.73 -23.88 -29.59
CA ALA A 38 25.99 -23.96 -30.33
C ALA A 38 27.01 -22.95 -29.73
N PRO A 39 28.17 -23.38 -29.21
CA PRO A 39 29.14 -22.48 -28.63
C PRO A 39 29.85 -21.66 -29.72
N VAL A 40 29.76 -20.34 -29.63
CA VAL A 40 30.52 -19.40 -30.46
C VAL A 40 31.97 -19.39 -29.97
N GLN A 41 32.86 -19.97 -30.77
CA GLN A 41 34.32 -19.85 -30.60
C GLN A 41 34.75 -18.40 -30.86
N SER A 42 35.27 -17.74 -29.83
CA SER A 42 35.92 -16.44 -29.95
C SER A 42 37.37 -16.64 -30.41
N THR A 43 37.74 -16.04 -31.54
CA THR A 43 39.10 -16.07 -32.08
C THR A 43 39.98 -15.04 -31.41
N ASP A 44 41.08 -15.51 -30.81
CA ASP A 44 42.21 -14.75 -30.30
C ASP A 44 42.72 -13.75 -31.35
N THR A 45 42.93 -12.50 -30.94
CA THR A 45 43.71 -11.53 -31.73
C THR A 45 44.85 -10.93 -30.91
N LEU A 46 46.03 -11.08 -31.50
CA LEU A 46 47.38 -10.59 -31.21
C LEU A 46 47.58 -9.52 -30.11
N ALA A 47 48.51 -9.86 -29.23
CA ALA A 47 49.18 -9.01 -28.26
C ALA A 47 49.89 -7.80 -28.89
N THR A 48 49.72 -6.63 -28.27
CA THR A 48 50.58 -5.44 -28.39
C THR A 48 51.39 -5.28 -27.09
N PRO A 49 52.65 -4.81 -27.17
CA PRO A 49 53.54 -4.73 -26.01
C PRO A 49 53.16 -3.58 -25.06
N PRO A 50 53.43 -3.71 -23.75
CA PRO A 50 52.99 -2.74 -22.75
C PRO A 50 53.82 -1.44 -22.81
N PRO A 51 53.18 -0.27 -22.59
CA PRO A 51 53.90 0.98 -22.35
C PRO A 51 54.58 0.99 -20.97
N PRO A 52 55.62 1.82 -20.79
CA PRO A 52 56.40 1.89 -19.56
C PRO A 52 55.55 2.34 -18.36
N PRO A 53 55.95 1.96 -17.13
CA PRO A 53 55.17 2.22 -15.92
C PRO A 53 55.01 3.73 -15.69
N SER A 54 53.81 4.22 -15.96
CA SER A 54 53.35 5.53 -15.47
C SER A 54 53.28 5.44 -13.95
N GLN A 55 54.03 6.30 -13.27
CA GLN A 55 53.91 6.50 -11.83
C GLN A 55 52.45 6.89 -11.55
N SER A 56 51.68 5.94 -11.04
CA SER A 56 50.34 6.13 -10.55
C SER A 56 50.40 7.16 -9.42
N ALA A 57 50.09 8.40 -9.76
CA ALA A 57 49.62 9.35 -8.76
C ALA A 57 48.46 8.65 -8.05
N GLU A 58 48.62 8.41 -6.75
CA GLU A 58 47.54 7.98 -5.88
C GLU A 58 46.42 9.01 -6.07
N ALA A 59 45.41 8.61 -6.83
CA ALA A 59 44.17 9.35 -6.88
C ALA A 59 43.66 9.35 -5.46
N ILE A 60 43.68 10.52 -4.82
CA ILE A 60 42.99 10.77 -3.57
C ILE A 60 41.52 10.47 -3.88
N VAL A 61 41.09 9.25 -3.57
CA VAL A 61 39.67 8.86 -3.64
C VAL A 61 39.00 9.62 -2.50
N THR A 62 38.50 10.81 -2.80
CA THR A 62 37.52 11.46 -1.94
C THR A 62 36.40 10.46 -1.69
N PRO A 63 36.09 10.10 -0.42
CA PRO A 63 35.02 9.17 -0.12
C PRO A 63 33.75 9.64 -0.82
N ALA A 64 33.15 8.77 -1.64
CA ALA A 64 31.89 9.07 -2.28
C ALA A 64 30.89 9.48 -1.19
N LYS A 65 30.32 10.68 -1.32
CA LYS A 65 29.34 11.19 -0.36
C LYS A 65 28.22 10.17 -0.26
N ASP A 66 27.98 9.68 0.96
CA ASP A 66 26.89 8.76 1.21
C ASP A 66 25.56 9.42 0.81
N ILE A 67 24.89 8.85 -0.18
CA ILE A 67 23.65 9.39 -0.74
C ILE A 67 22.45 9.10 0.18
N ASP A 68 22.54 8.07 1.05
CA ASP A 68 21.47 7.71 2.01
C ASP A 68 22.07 7.18 3.34
N PRO A 69 22.38 8.08 4.30
CA PRO A 69 22.95 7.71 5.59
C PRO A 69 21.96 6.97 6.51
N LEU A 70 20.67 6.93 6.17
CA LEU A 70 19.63 6.21 6.91
C LEU A 70 19.17 4.94 6.20
N GLY A 71 19.82 4.60 5.07
CA GLY A 71 19.48 3.45 4.24
C GLY A 71 19.95 2.10 4.77
N PRO A 72 19.62 1.01 4.06
CA PRO A 72 19.79 -0.36 4.55
C PRO A 72 21.23 -0.72 4.90
N LYS A 73 22.22 -0.19 4.17
CA LYS A 73 23.65 -0.45 4.40
C LYS A 73 24.18 -0.04 5.78
N HIS A 74 23.46 0.82 6.50
CA HIS A 74 23.83 1.26 7.85
C HIS A 74 23.11 0.49 8.95
N THR A 75 22.08 -0.27 8.58
CA THR A 75 21.17 -0.93 9.51
C THR A 75 21.02 -2.42 9.26
N LEU A 76 21.72 -2.97 8.28
CA LEU A 76 21.78 -4.39 7.92
C LEU A 76 23.24 -4.81 7.66
N HIS A 77 23.52 -6.12 7.68
CA HIS A 77 24.84 -6.66 7.37
C HIS A 77 25.23 -6.47 5.90
N GLY A 78 24.26 -6.48 4.99
CA GLY A 78 24.49 -6.25 3.56
C GLY A 78 23.25 -6.47 2.73
N SER A 79 23.44 -7.08 1.56
CA SER A 79 22.35 -7.49 0.67
C SER A 79 21.40 -8.51 1.34
N PRO A 80 20.15 -8.65 0.85
CA PRO A 80 19.18 -9.59 1.40
C PRO A 80 19.72 -11.02 1.43
N THR A 81 19.45 -11.74 2.52
CA THR A 81 19.95 -13.10 2.76
C THR A 81 18.81 -14.13 2.68
N ALA A 82 19.17 -15.42 2.68
CA ALA A 82 18.19 -16.51 2.64
C ALA A 82 17.31 -16.54 3.90
N SER A 83 17.88 -16.35 5.09
CA SER A 83 17.17 -16.12 6.36
C SER A 83 17.16 -14.63 6.69
N PHE A 84 16.05 -14.09 7.22
CA PHE A 84 16.03 -12.69 7.66
C PHE A 84 17.02 -12.42 8.81
N ARG A 85 17.27 -13.41 9.67
CA ARG A 85 18.09 -13.26 10.89
C ARG A 85 19.52 -12.91 10.55
N ASP A 86 20.05 -13.49 9.48
CA ASP A 86 21.45 -13.33 9.08
C ASP A 86 21.77 -11.90 8.63
N ASN A 87 20.77 -11.13 8.19
CA ASN A 87 20.98 -9.76 7.73
C ASN A 87 20.77 -8.70 8.82
N LEU A 88 20.09 -9.04 9.93
CA LEU A 88 19.81 -8.07 11.00
C LEU A 88 21.05 -7.82 11.86
N LEU A 89 21.37 -6.56 12.09
CA LEU A 89 22.46 -6.15 12.97
C LEU A 89 22.08 -6.32 14.45
N PRO A 90 22.94 -6.90 15.30
CA PRO A 90 22.61 -7.20 16.70
C PRO A 90 22.45 -5.95 17.59
N GLN A 91 23.08 -4.83 17.23
CA GLN A 91 22.97 -3.57 17.98
C GLN A 91 21.68 -2.80 17.71
N HIS A 92 20.94 -3.16 16.66
CA HIS A 92 19.67 -2.54 16.33
C HIS A 92 18.52 -3.45 16.73
N LYS A 93 17.36 -2.84 16.93
CA LYS A 93 16.09 -3.53 17.11
C LYS A 93 15.16 -3.13 15.99
N TYR A 94 14.29 -4.05 15.62
CA TYR A 94 13.43 -3.93 14.47
C TYR A 94 11.98 -4.14 14.87
N ILE A 95 11.05 -3.69 14.02
CA ILE A 95 9.62 -3.90 14.17
C ILE A 95 8.96 -4.18 12.80
N THR A 96 8.01 -5.10 12.75
CA THR A 96 7.22 -5.44 11.54
C THR A 96 5.75 -5.70 11.88
N SER A 97 4.88 -5.66 10.87
CA SER A 97 3.48 -6.07 10.95
C SER A 97 2.95 -6.50 9.59
N TRP A 98 1.79 -7.14 9.56
CA TRP A 98 1.19 -7.66 8.34
C TRP A 98 -0.05 -6.86 7.88
N LEU A 99 -0.28 -6.91 6.57
CA LEU A 99 -1.44 -6.29 5.89
C LEU A 99 -2.60 -7.26 5.78
N SER A 100 -3.84 -6.75 5.83
CA SER A 100 -5.04 -7.61 5.80
C SER A 100 -6.33 -6.86 5.43
N ALA A 101 -6.25 -5.80 4.60
CA ALA A 101 -7.39 -4.93 4.35
C ALA A 101 -7.39 -4.27 2.96
N GLY A 102 -8.14 -3.15 2.84
CA GLY A 102 -8.02 -2.09 1.82
C GLY A 102 -6.59 -1.70 1.50
N TRP A 103 -6.24 -1.38 0.26
CA TRP A 103 -4.90 -0.82 -0.01
C TRP A 103 -4.63 0.44 0.83
N THR A 104 -5.62 1.32 0.98
CA THR A 104 -5.51 2.52 1.85
C THR A 104 -5.52 2.19 3.34
N ASN A 105 -6.23 1.13 3.75
CA ASN A 105 -6.16 0.62 5.12
C ASN A 105 -4.77 0.01 5.41
N ASP A 106 -4.15 -0.58 4.41
CA ASP A 106 -2.80 -1.09 4.47
C ASP A 106 -1.79 0.07 4.55
N VAL A 107 -2.04 1.19 3.87
CA VAL A 107 -1.27 2.44 4.05
C VAL A 107 -1.38 2.93 5.50
N TYR A 108 -2.57 2.95 6.12
CA TYR A 108 -2.71 3.25 7.56
C TYR A 108 -1.90 2.29 8.44
N THR A 109 -1.94 1.00 8.13
CA THR A 109 -1.18 -0.02 8.86
C THR A 109 0.32 0.29 8.83
N TYR A 110 0.86 0.75 7.69
CA TYR A 110 2.28 1.15 7.59
C TYR A 110 2.60 2.47 8.29
N ILE A 111 1.71 3.46 8.21
CA ILE A 111 1.85 4.71 8.99
C ILE A 111 1.95 4.37 10.49
N ASN A 112 1.06 3.51 10.98
CA ASN A 112 1.02 3.07 12.37
C ASN A 112 2.24 2.22 12.75
N LEU A 113 2.69 1.32 11.88
CA LEU A 113 3.90 0.51 12.08
C LEU A 113 5.15 1.37 12.20
N ILE A 114 5.35 2.31 11.29
CA ILE A 114 6.51 3.20 11.31
C ILE A 114 6.47 4.07 12.57
N TYR A 115 5.30 4.62 12.92
CA TYR A 115 5.16 5.41 14.14
C TYR A 115 5.44 4.58 15.41
N LEU A 116 4.99 3.33 15.47
CA LEU A 116 5.38 2.40 16.55
C LEU A 116 6.90 2.18 16.60
N GLY A 117 7.55 2.07 15.44
CA GLY A 117 9.02 2.06 15.36
C GLY A 117 9.66 3.28 16.00
N LEU A 118 9.15 4.48 15.69
CA LEU A 118 9.64 5.72 16.29
C LEU A 118 9.54 5.72 17.83
N ILE A 119 8.37 5.38 18.38
CA ILE A 119 8.15 5.47 19.84
C ILE A 119 8.71 4.29 20.63
N THR A 120 9.11 3.20 19.97
CA THR A 120 9.79 2.05 20.59
C THR A 120 11.29 2.02 20.34
N ASP A 121 11.83 3.03 19.63
CA ASP A 121 13.21 3.11 19.14
C ASP A 121 13.65 1.85 18.38
N ARG A 122 12.79 1.42 17.45
CA ARG A 122 13.00 0.27 16.56
C ARG A 122 12.95 0.72 15.11
N ILE A 123 13.73 0.06 14.26
CA ILE A 123 13.74 0.29 12.82
C ILE A 123 12.55 -0.46 12.21
N PRO A 124 11.54 0.22 11.65
CA PRO A 124 10.43 -0.44 10.98
C PRO A 124 10.90 -1.14 9.70
N ILE A 125 10.47 -2.39 9.52
CA ILE A 125 10.61 -3.17 8.29
C ILE A 125 9.20 -3.30 7.69
N VAL A 126 8.94 -2.59 6.60
CA VAL A 126 7.65 -2.58 5.93
C VAL A 126 7.61 -3.65 4.82
N PRO A 127 6.55 -4.46 4.76
CA PRO A 127 6.39 -5.41 3.66
C PRO A 127 5.89 -4.75 2.36
N MET A 128 5.82 -5.56 1.31
CA MET A 128 5.14 -5.26 0.05
C MET A 128 3.62 -5.10 0.27
N PHE A 129 2.95 -4.32 -0.58
CA PHE A 129 1.49 -4.30 -0.63
C PHE A 129 0.96 -5.56 -1.32
N ILE A 130 -0.08 -6.16 -0.75
CA ILE A 130 -0.77 -7.32 -1.33
C ILE A 130 -2.02 -6.88 -2.11
N PRO A 131 -2.37 -7.55 -3.22
CA PRO A 131 -3.39 -7.09 -4.15
C PRO A 131 -4.82 -7.42 -3.71
N SER A 132 -5.19 -7.11 -2.47
CA SER A 132 -6.49 -7.45 -1.88
C SER A 132 -7.68 -6.89 -2.69
N HIS A 133 -7.53 -5.70 -3.30
CA HIS A 133 -8.57 -5.02 -4.09
C HIS A 133 -8.27 -4.91 -5.59
N VAL A 134 -7.02 -5.20 -5.98
CA VAL A 134 -6.58 -5.18 -7.39
C VAL A 134 -6.78 -6.55 -8.03
N GLY A 135 -6.75 -7.63 -7.24
CA GLY A 135 -7.04 -8.99 -7.66
C GLY A 135 -5.96 -9.96 -7.19
N GLY A 136 -6.36 -11.09 -6.58
CA GLY A 136 -5.41 -12.02 -5.94
C GLY A 136 -4.35 -12.68 -6.85
N HIS A 137 -4.52 -12.56 -8.18
CA HIS A 137 -3.56 -13.05 -9.19
C HIS A 137 -2.44 -12.04 -9.48
N VAL A 138 -2.60 -10.78 -9.10
CA VAL A 138 -1.63 -9.72 -9.30
C VAL A 138 -0.45 -9.93 -8.35
N PRO A 139 0.81 -9.74 -8.76
CA PRO A 139 1.94 -9.83 -7.82
C PRO A 139 1.88 -8.69 -6.80
N PRO A 140 2.43 -8.89 -5.58
CA PRO A 140 2.63 -7.80 -4.64
C PRO A 140 3.49 -6.66 -5.23
N ILE A 141 3.27 -5.43 -4.78
CA ILE A 141 4.09 -4.28 -5.18
C ILE A 141 4.95 -3.81 -3.99
N PRO A 142 6.27 -3.59 -4.17
CA PRO A 142 7.11 -3.08 -3.08
C PRO A 142 6.66 -1.71 -2.59
N PHE A 143 6.89 -1.44 -1.30
CA PHE A 143 6.54 -0.16 -0.68
C PHE A 143 7.28 1.00 -1.36
N GLY A 144 8.54 0.80 -1.70
CA GLY A 144 9.39 1.80 -2.35
C GLY A 144 9.11 2.04 -3.84
N GLU A 145 8.23 1.26 -4.49
CA GLU A 145 7.70 1.62 -5.81
C GLU A 145 6.57 2.66 -5.70
N VAL A 146 5.89 2.69 -4.55
CA VAL A 146 4.75 3.57 -4.28
C VAL A 146 5.19 4.85 -3.58
N PHE A 147 6.02 4.75 -2.55
CA PHE A 147 6.48 5.87 -1.73
C PHE A 147 7.99 6.08 -1.84
N ASP A 148 8.42 7.34 -1.82
CA ASP A 148 9.84 7.73 -1.83
C ASP A 148 10.47 7.44 -0.45
N VAL A 149 11.01 6.23 -0.29
CA VAL A 149 11.61 5.77 0.97
C VAL A 149 12.83 6.59 1.39
N PRO A 150 13.79 6.94 0.49
CA PRO A 150 14.89 7.83 0.85
C PRO A 150 14.40 9.19 1.38
N ARG A 151 13.41 9.81 0.74
CA ARG A 151 12.80 11.05 1.23
C ARG A 151 12.14 10.87 2.58
N LEU A 152 11.34 9.81 2.74
CA LEU A 152 10.67 9.48 4.00
C LEU A 152 11.69 9.36 5.15
N ARG A 153 12.75 8.57 4.97
CA ARG A 153 13.82 8.39 5.97
C ARG A 153 14.43 9.72 6.39
N ASN A 154 14.75 10.57 5.41
CA ASN A 154 15.35 11.87 5.64
C ASN A 154 14.41 12.82 6.41
N GLU A 155 13.13 12.86 6.03
CA GLU A 155 12.15 13.75 6.65
C GLU A 155 11.79 13.32 8.08
N ILE A 156 11.70 12.01 8.36
CA ILE A 156 11.43 11.51 9.73
C ILE A 156 12.70 11.36 10.58
N GLY A 157 13.89 11.48 9.98
CA GLY A 157 15.18 11.36 10.65
C GLY A 157 15.49 9.96 11.23
N LYS A 158 14.87 8.92 10.69
CA LYS A 158 15.03 7.52 11.13
C LYS A 158 15.04 6.57 9.93
N SER A 159 15.75 5.46 10.08
CA SER A 159 15.75 4.39 9.08
C SER A 159 14.38 3.71 8.99
N VAL A 160 13.99 3.37 7.77
CA VAL A 160 12.81 2.56 7.43
C VAL A 160 13.27 1.55 6.39
N LEU A 161 13.09 0.27 6.63
CA LEU A 161 13.54 -0.79 5.73
C LEU A 161 12.35 -1.41 5.03
N GLU A 162 12.57 -2.00 3.86
CA GLU A 162 11.61 -2.90 3.24
C GLU A 162 12.01 -4.35 3.49
N TRP A 163 11.05 -5.28 3.52
CA TRP A 163 11.38 -6.70 3.64
C TRP A 163 12.30 -7.21 2.52
N ARG A 164 12.20 -6.62 1.32
CA ARG A 164 13.11 -6.89 0.20
C ARG A 164 14.56 -6.45 0.45
N ASP A 165 14.82 -5.60 1.45
CA ASP A 165 16.17 -5.24 1.87
C ASP A 165 16.77 -6.28 2.83
N VAL A 166 15.91 -7.05 3.51
CA VAL A 166 16.28 -7.91 4.65
C VAL A 166 16.43 -9.37 4.24
N LYS A 167 15.42 -9.92 3.56
CA LYS A 167 15.36 -11.34 3.16
C LYS A 167 15.13 -11.44 1.64
N ASP A 168 15.84 -12.35 0.99
CA ASP A 168 15.60 -12.67 -0.42
C ASP A 168 14.19 -13.25 -0.58
N ILE A 169 13.35 -12.55 -1.34
CA ILE A 169 11.96 -12.93 -1.59
C ILE A 169 11.82 -14.25 -2.37
N ASN A 170 12.90 -14.70 -3.03
CA ASN A 170 12.93 -15.99 -3.74
C ASN A 170 13.50 -17.12 -2.88
N SER A 171 13.99 -16.82 -1.67
CA SER A 171 14.50 -17.82 -0.76
C SER A 171 13.41 -18.82 -0.39
N THR A 172 13.72 -20.11 -0.46
CA THR A 172 12.85 -21.19 0.02
C THR A 172 13.03 -21.48 1.52
N GLU A 173 13.97 -20.79 2.18
CA GLU A 173 14.22 -20.96 3.60
C GLU A 173 13.05 -20.40 4.42
N ILE A 174 12.54 -21.23 5.33
CA ILE A 174 11.43 -20.87 6.21
C ILE A 174 12.00 -20.42 7.55
N ASP A 175 11.73 -19.16 7.92
CA ASP A 175 12.18 -18.62 9.21
C ASP A 175 11.04 -18.64 10.24
N ASP A 176 11.35 -19.13 11.45
CA ASP A 176 10.42 -19.07 12.57
C ASP A 176 10.49 -17.70 13.27
N ILE A 177 9.33 -17.14 13.61
CA ILE A 177 9.24 -15.89 14.38
C ILE A 177 8.02 -15.88 15.30
N GLY A 178 8.21 -15.37 16.51
CA GLY A 178 7.12 -15.10 17.43
C GLY A 178 6.52 -13.71 17.19
N CYS A 179 5.19 -13.60 17.15
CA CYS A 179 4.46 -12.35 16.98
C CYS A 179 3.38 -12.15 18.05
N TRP A 180 3.04 -10.90 18.34
CA TRP A 180 1.86 -10.53 19.09
C TRP A 180 0.61 -10.61 18.22
N ASN A 181 -0.44 -11.24 18.74
CA ASN A 181 -1.77 -11.28 18.14
C ASN A 181 -2.66 -10.22 18.80
N VAL A 182 -2.70 -9.05 18.16
CA VAL A 182 -3.50 -7.90 18.56
C VAL A 182 -4.97 -8.15 18.24
N TRP A 183 -5.25 -8.70 17.07
CA TRP A 183 -6.61 -8.87 16.55
C TRP A 183 -7.51 -9.71 17.45
N GLU A 184 -7.03 -10.85 17.92
CA GLU A 184 -7.77 -11.72 18.85
C GLU A 184 -8.11 -11.03 20.17
N SER A 185 -7.35 -10.00 20.56
CA SER A 185 -7.56 -9.29 21.82
C SER A 185 -8.60 -8.19 21.71
N VAL A 186 -8.87 -7.71 20.50
CA VAL A 186 -9.90 -6.71 20.24
C VAL A 186 -11.17 -7.28 19.61
N GLN A 187 -11.12 -8.51 19.06
CA GLN A 187 -12.28 -9.19 18.48
C GLN A 187 -12.93 -10.17 19.45
N TYR A 188 -14.26 -10.11 19.52
CA TYR A 188 -15.07 -11.04 20.33
C TYR A 188 -15.48 -12.30 19.57
N ARG A 189 -15.42 -12.27 18.24
CA ARG A 189 -15.92 -13.34 17.36
C ARG A 189 -14.82 -14.07 16.60
N GLU A 190 -13.59 -13.58 16.66
CA GLU A 190 -12.44 -14.11 15.94
C GLU A 190 -11.31 -14.41 16.93
N ALA A 191 -11.29 -15.64 17.45
CA ALA A 191 -10.29 -16.12 18.41
C ALA A 191 -9.01 -16.61 17.71
N PHE A 192 -8.51 -15.84 16.74
CA PHE A 192 -7.32 -16.19 15.95
C PHE A 192 -6.64 -14.94 15.39
N PRO A 193 -5.35 -15.00 15.02
CA PRO A 193 -4.61 -13.87 14.45
C PRO A 193 -5.23 -13.39 13.14
N ARG A 194 -5.15 -12.09 12.87
CA ARG A 194 -5.63 -11.57 11.59
C ARG A 194 -4.81 -12.17 10.44
N ARG A 195 -5.49 -12.80 9.48
CA ARG A 195 -4.83 -13.52 8.39
C ARG A 195 -4.18 -12.55 7.41
N SER A 196 -2.93 -12.79 7.05
CA SER A 196 -2.21 -12.09 5.99
C SER A 196 -1.52 -13.10 5.09
N ARG A 197 -1.38 -12.76 3.80
CA ARG A 197 -0.60 -13.54 2.83
C ARG A 197 0.90 -13.27 2.96
N ILE A 198 1.29 -12.13 3.52
CA ILE A 198 2.69 -11.68 3.57
C ILE A 198 3.63 -12.68 4.24
N PRO A 199 3.28 -13.30 5.40
CA PRO A 199 4.12 -14.33 5.98
C PRO A 199 4.39 -15.50 5.03
N ASP A 200 3.42 -15.91 4.22
CA ASP A 200 3.62 -16.97 3.23
C ASP A 200 4.49 -16.50 2.05
N ASP A 201 4.25 -15.30 1.54
CA ASP A 201 5.05 -14.72 0.44
C ASP A 201 6.52 -14.51 0.86
N LEU A 202 6.78 -14.33 2.16
CA LEU A 202 8.12 -14.16 2.74
C LEU A 202 8.71 -15.45 3.33
N ASN A 203 8.04 -16.60 3.22
CA ASN A 203 8.44 -17.84 3.89
C ASN A 203 8.74 -17.66 5.40
N LEU A 204 7.84 -17.00 6.11
CA LEU A 204 7.88 -16.88 7.56
C LEU A 204 6.87 -17.86 8.18
N ASP A 205 7.29 -18.58 9.20
CA ASP A 205 6.43 -19.44 10.01
C ASP A 205 6.17 -18.80 11.37
N ILE A 206 4.94 -18.31 11.55
CA ILE A 206 4.62 -17.42 12.66
C ILE A 206 4.02 -18.20 13.83
N SER A 207 4.58 -18.03 15.02
CA SER A 207 3.98 -18.42 16.29
C SER A 207 3.35 -17.20 16.96
N TYR A 208 2.05 -17.24 17.24
CA TYR A 208 1.32 -16.08 17.75
C TYR A 208 1.05 -16.17 19.25
N THR A 209 1.29 -15.08 19.98
CA THR A 209 0.91 -14.91 21.38
C THR A 209 -0.20 -13.87 21.49
N LYS A 210 -1.35 -14.24 22.07
CA LYS A 210 -2.44 -13.29 22.32
C LYS A 210 -1.94 -12.14 23.20
N THR A 211 -2.21 -10.91 22.78
CA THR A 211 -1.94 -9.74 23.63
C THR A 211 -2.92 -9.66 24.81
N PRO A 212 -2.59 -8.95 25.90
CA PRO A 212 -3.53 -8.76 27.01
C PRO A 212 -4.74 -7.89 26.62
N GLU A 213 -5.90 -8.10 27.25
CA GLU A 213 -7.13 -7.34 26.95
C GLU A 213 -7.03 -5.84 27.25
N TRP A 214 -6.13 -5.43 28.15
CA TRP A 214 -5.93 -4.02 28.52
C TRP A 214 -5.38 -3.16 27.37
N ILE A 215 -4.96 -3.75 26.25
CA ILE A 215 -4.53 -2.97 25.08
C ILE A 215 -5.69 -2.29 24.37
N LYS A 216 -6.91 -2.82 24.53
CA LYS A 216 -8.13 -2.34 23.88
C LYS A 216 -8.43 -0.92 24.33
N MET A 217 -8.73 -0.04 23.39
CA MET A 217 -8.96 1.37 23.67
C MET A 217 -10.22 1.59 24.51
N ILE A 218 -11.33 0.93 24.15
CA ILE A 218 -12.58 0.94 24.92
C ILE A 218 -12.79 -0.46 25.52
N PRO A 219 -12.40 -0.68 26.79
CA PRO A 219 -12.56 -1.98 27.45
C PRO A 219 -14.02 -2.46 27.41
N ASN A 220 -14.22 -3.76 27.19
CA ASN A 220 -15.53 -4.43 27.19
C ASN A 220 -16.55 -3.95 26.13
N TYR A 221 -16.15 -3.10 25.17
CA TYR A 221 -17.05 -2.69 24.10
C TYR A 221 -16.83 -3.54 22.84
N GLU A 222 -17.84 -4.33 22.45
CA GLU A 222 -17.72 -5.29 21.35
C GLU A 222 -17.58 -4.68 19.96
N HIS A 223 -18.04 -3.44 19.78
CA HIS A 223 -17.99 -2.74 18.51
C HIS A 223 -16.72 -1.89 18.34
N ASP A 224 -15.90 -1.74 19.39
CA ASP A 224 -14.59 -1.13 19.26
C ASP A 224 -13.57 -2.18 18.84
N GLN A 225 -12.77 -1.89 17.82
CA GLN A 225 -11.67 -2.75 17.36
C GLN A 225 -10.31 -2.11 17.64
N HIS A 226 -10.29 -0.96 18.33
CA HIS A 226 -9.10 -0.14 18.46
C HIS A 226 -8.25 -0.52 19.66
N VAL A 227 -6.97 -0.22 19.50
CA VAL A 227 -5.94 -0.31 20.55
C VAL A 227 -5.16 0.98 20.59
N THR A 228 -4.51 1.25 21.73
CA THR A 228 -3.68 2.45 21.84
C THR A 228 -2.22 2.20 21.43
N PHE A 229 -1.58 3.18 20.80
CA PHE A 229 -0.14 3.14 20.49
C PHE A 229 0.70 2.83 21.73
N TRP A 230 0.43 3.54 22.84
CA TRP A 230 1.20 3.38 24.07
C TRP A 230 0.98 2.02 24.72
N SER A 231 -0.24 1.49 24.69
CA SER A 231 -0.51 0.13 25.16
C SER A 231 0.32 -0.89 24.39
N LEU A 232 0.33 -0.84 23.06
CA LEU A 232 1.15 -1.74 22.24
C LEU A 232 2.65 -1.53 22.47
N ALA A 233 3.12 -0.28 22.51
CA ALA A 233 4.53 0.05 22.70
C ALA A 233 5.08 -0.54 24.00
N THR A 234 4.30 -0.59 25.08
CA THR A 234 4.76 -1.22 26.34
C THR A 234 5.13 -2.69 26.17
N LEU A 235 4.46 -3.43 25.26
CA LEU A 235 4.76 -4.84 24.95
C LEU A 235 6.11 -5.02 24.22
N ALA A 236 6.71 -3.94 23.73
CA ALA A 236 8.05 -3.95 23.12
C ALA A 236 9.18 -4.00 24.16
N PHE A 237 8.89 -3.71 25.43
CA PHE A 237 9.88 -3.57 26.50
C PHE A 237 9.90 -4.79 27.44
N PRO A 238 11.08 -5.23 27.92
CA PRO A 238 11.25 -6.52 28.58
C PRO A 238 10.32 -6.78 29.78
N THR A 239 10.12 -5.79 30.64
CA THR A 239 9.31 -5.95 31.87
C THR A 239 7.84 -6.24 31.56
N THR A 240 7.20 -5.37 30.79
CA THR A 240 5.78 -5.53 30.45
C THR A 240 5.56 -6.71 29.52
N ARG A 241 6.48 -6.93 28.55
CA ARG A 241 6.48 -8.13 27.70
C ARG A 241 6.43 -9.38 28.55
N LYS A 242 7.42 -9.59 29.44
CA LYS A 242 7.52 -10.78 30.29
C LYS A 242 6.30 -10.98 31.19
N ALA A 243 5.75 -9.90 31.73
CA ALA A 243 4.55 -9.95 32.57
C ALA A 243 3.27 -10.30 31.78
N SER A 244 3.27 -10.08 30.46
CA SER A 244 2.12 -10.25 29.57
C SER A 244 2.16 -11.55 28.77
N LEU A 245 3.25 -12.34 28.87
CA LEU A 245 3.39 -13.58 28.12
C LEU A 245 2.38 -14.62 28.58
N VAL A 246 1.64 -15.14 27.62
CA VAL A 246 0.85 -16.37 27.71
C VAL A 246 1.45 -17.43 26.78
N PRO A 247 1.09 -18.72 26.90
CA PRO A 247 1.59 -19.73 25.97
C PRO A 247 1.27 -19.37 24.50
N PRO A 248 2.27 -19.30 23.61
CA PRO A 248 2.05 -19.01 22.20
C PRO A 248 1.44 -20.21 21.47
N LEU A 249 0.63 -19.93 20.46
CA LEU A 249 0.13 -20.92 19.51
C LEU A 249 1.29 -21.51 18.70
N PRO A 250 1.34 -22.84 18.49
CA PRO A 250 2.33 -23.44 17.60
C PRO A 250 2.22 -22.87 16.18
N SER A 251 3.37 -22.63 15.56
CA SER A 251 3.45 -22.17 14.18
C SER A 251 2.94 -23.24 13.20
N PRO A 252 2.32 -22.87 12.07
CA PRO A 252 1.66 -23.82 11.19
C PRO A 252 2.58 -24.79 10.44
N LYS A 253 3.83 -24.42 10.12
CA LYS A 253 4.72 -25.25 9.28
C LYS A 253 5.65 -26.14 10.10
N HIS A 254 6.37 -25.56 11.06
CA HIS A 254 7.34 -26.26 11.92
C HIS A 254 6.75 -26.67 13.27
N ASN A 255 5.53 -26.23 13.62
CA ASN A 255 4.87 -26.54 14.89
C ASN A 255 5.70 -26.10 16.12
N VAL A 256 6.36 -24.93 16.01
CA VAL A 256 7.16 -24.34 17.10
C VAL A 256 6.35 -23.28 17.85
N SER A 257 6.50 -23.25 19.17
CA SER A 257 5.86 -22.27 20.06
C SER A 257 6.89 -21.24 20.50
N LEU A 258 6.92 -20.09 19.84
CA LEU A 258 7.87 -19.01 20.12
C LEU A 258 7.17 -17.80 20.73
N PRO A 259 7.69 -17.22 21.83
CA PRO A 259 7.16 -15.96 22.34
C PRO A 259 7.50 -14.81 21.38
N PRO A 260 6.81 -13.66 21.44
CA PRO A 260 6.99 -12.56 20.49
C PRO A 260 8.42 -12.05 20.48
N ASP A 261 9.07 -11.97 19.33
CA ASP A 261 10.53 -11.79 19.28
C ASP A 261 11.00 -10.44 19.86
N GLU A 262 12.14 -10.45 20.58
CA GLU A 262 12.67 -9.23 21.20
C GLU A 262 13.51 -8.38 20.26
N HIS A 263 14.19 -9.01 19.29
CA HIS A 263 15.07 -8.35 18.34
C HIS A 263 14.26 -7.77 17.16
N LEU A 264 13.36 -8.57 16.57
CA LEU A 264 12.38 -8.18 15.57
C LEU A 264 10.97 -8.25 16.15
N LEU A 265 10.51 -7.17 16.77
CA LEU A 265 9.16 -7.07 17.31
C LEU A 265 8.14 -7.24 16.19
N CYS A 266 7.14 -8.08 16.41
CA CYS A 266 6.13 -8.38 15.40
C CYS A 266 4.72 -8.28 15.98
N TYR A 267 3.83 -7.62 15.25
CA TYR A 267 2.38 -7.59 15.51
C TYR A 267 1.64 -8.14 14.28
N ASP A 268 0.45 -8.70 14.46
CA ASP A 268 -0.33 -9.23 13.34
C ASP A 268 -0.99 -8.14 12.49
N TYR A 269 -1.73 -7.21 13.09
CA TYR A 269 -2.52 -6.22 12.36
C TYR A 269 -2.64 -4.88 13.12
N LEU A 270 -2.32 -3.77 12.43
CA LEU A 270 -2.19 -2.44 13.05
C LEU A 270 -3.12 -1.36 12.47
N TYR A 271 -4.09 -1.70 11.62
CA TYR A 271 -5.02 -0.72 11.05
C TYR A 271 -5.79 0.07 12.12
N TYR A 272 -6.26 -0.61 13.18
CA TYR A 272 -7.07 -0.02 14.25
C TYR A 272 -6.22 0.52 15.43
N VAL A 273 -4.96 0.82 15.21
CA VAL A 273 -4.15 1.48 16.25
C VAL A 273 -4.43 2.98 16.21
N SER A 274 -4.60 3.58 17.38
CA SER A 274 -4.86 5.01 17.53
C SER A 274 -4.19 5.55 18.79
N ALA A 275 -3.98 6.85 18.90
CA ALA A 275 -3.40 7.48 20.06
C ALA A 275 -4.44 7.73 21.16
N HIS A 276 -5.61 8.26 20.79
CA HIS A 276 -6.59 8.73 21.78
C HIS A 276 -8.01 8.24 21.54
N GLN A 277 -8.47 8.18 20.28
CA GLN A 277 -9.85 7.83 19.96
C GLN A 277 -9.92 6.93 18.72
N PRO A 278 -11.00 6.13 18.57
CA PRO A 278 -11.27 5.37 17.36
C PRO A 278 -11.23 6.24 16.12
N PHE A 279 -10.75 5.70 15.00
CA PHE A 279 -10.77 6.38 13.70
C PHE A 279 -10.16 7.80 13.70
N GLU A 280 -9.13 8.04 14.53
CA GLU A 280 -8.55 9.38 14.71
C GLU A 280 -8.03 10.05 13.42
N MET A 281 -7.72 9.25 12.40
CA MET A 281 -7.36 9.72 11.06
C MET A 281 -8.49 10.50 10.38
N GLU A 282 -9.75 10.11 10.64
CA GLU A 282 -10.97 10.67 10.05
C GLU A 282 -11.42 11.97 10.74
N TYR A 283 -11.06 12.11 12.02
CA TYR A 283 -11.49 13.25 12.82
C TYR A 283 -10.55 14.44 12.62
N ASP A 284 -11.06 15.42 11.92
CA ASP A 284 -10.52 16.75 11.82
C ASP A 284 -11.18 17.62 12.90
N TYR A 285 -10.55 17.80 14.07
CA TYR A 285 -11.12 18.70 15.10
C TYR A 285 -10.93 20.17 14.70
N VAL A 286 -11.41 20.58 13.53
CA VAL A 286 -11.42 21.99 13.10
C VAL A 286 -12.49 22.72 13.89
N SER A 287 -12.20 23.00 15.16
CA SER A 287 -12.79 24.14 15.85
C SER A 287 -11.75 25.25 15.92
N LEU A 288 -11.75 26.12 14.90
CA LEU A 288 -11.25 27.52 14.82
C LEU A 288 -9.89 27.94 15.41
N ASP A 289 -9.20 27.13 16.21
CA ASP A 289 -7.90 27.39 16.81
C ASP A 289 -6.97 26.19 16.52
N SER A 290 -6.46 26.11 15.28
CA SER A 290 -5.18 25.54 14.83
C SER A 290 -4.53 24.33 15.54
N LEU A 291 -5.29 23.46 16.21
CA LEU A 291 -4.79 22.25 16.89
C LEU A 291 -5.39 20.95 16.31
N SER A 292 -5.98 20.98 15.12
CA SER A 292 -6.52 19.80 14.44
C SER A 292 -5.51 18.96 13.68
N GLN A 293 -4.57 18.36 14.42
CA GLN A 293 -3.81 17.19 13.96
C GLN A 293 -3.67 16.19 15.11
N CYS A 294 -4.77 15.56 15.50
CA CYS A 294 -4.81 14.67 16.67
C CYS A 294 -4.20 13.28 16.43
N SER A 295 -3.95 12.88 15.18
CA SER A 295 -3.24 11.62 14.87
C SER A 295 -1.72 11.86 14.83
N PRO A 296 -0.95 11.44 15.85
CA PRO A 296 0.50 11.58 15.82
C PRO A 296 1.12 10.69 14.73
N ALA A 297 0.52 9.55 14.42
CA ALA A 297 1.02 8.68 13.36
C ALA A 297 0.94 9.38 11.99
N TRP A 298 -0.15 10.09 11.70
CA TRP A 298 -0.22 10.93 10.51
C TRP A 298 0.83 12.03 10.54
N ARG A 299 0.86 12.83 11.62
CA ARG A 299 1.73 14.00 11.72
C ARG A 299 3.23 13.68 11.61
N TYR A 300 3.68 12.59 12.22
CA TYR A 300 5.10 12.22 12.26
C TYR A 300 5.52 11.25 11.17
N VAL A 301 4.58 10.67 10.42
CA VAL A 301 4.88 9.69 9.37
C VAL A 301 4.06 9.94 8.10
N GLY A 302 2.73 9.91 8.20
CA GLY A 302 1.84 9.99 7.04
C GLY A 302 2.05 11.23 6.17
N THR A 303 2.29 12.38 6.78
CA THR A 303 2.67 13.65 6.11
C THR A 303 3.93 13.52 5.27
N HIS A 304 4.85 12.64 5.63
CA HIS A 304 6.16 12.43 4.99
C HIS A 304 6.17 11.28 3.98
N MET A 305 5.06 10.52 3.86
CA MET A 305 4.91 9.44 2.88
C MET A 305 4.54 9.99 1.50
N HIS A 306 5.50 10.68 0.88
CA HIS A 306 5.39 11.21 -0.48
C HIS A 306 5.52 10.12 -1.53
N TRP A 307 4.85 10.33 -2.68
CA TRP A 307 4.90 9.43 -3.83
C TRP A 307 6.30 9.37 -4.44
N THR A 308 6.62 8.29 -5.14
CA THR A 308 7.84 8.24 -5.94
C THR A 308 7.79 9.24 -7.10
N PRO A 309 8.92 9.86 -7.48
CA PRO A 309 8.95 10.78 -8.63
C PRO A 309 8.45 10.14 -9.94
N THR A 310 8.67 8.83 -10.11
CA THR A 310 8.16 8.07 -11.26
C THR A 310 6.63 8.05 -11.27
N LEU A 311 5.99 7.74 -10.14
CA LEU A 311 4.55 7.68 -10.04
C LEU A 311 3.92 9.07 -10.19
N GLU A 312 4.55 10.12 -9.65
CA GLU A 312 4.13 11.50 -9.86
C GLU A 312 4.18 11.90 -11.34
N LYS A 313 5.26 11.52 -12.06
CA LYS A 313 5.39 11.79 -13.48
C LYS A 313 4.32 11.08 -14.32
N ILE A 314 3.99 9.83 -13.99
CA ILE A 314 2.92 9.11 -14.69
C ILE A 314 1.59 9.81 -14.41
N ALA A 315 1.28 10.15 -13.16
CA ALA A 315 0.04 10.85 -12.84
C ALA A 315 -0.06 12.23 -13.51
N ASP A 316 1.06 12.96 -13.63
CA ASP A 316 1.19 14.20 -14.40
C ASP A 316 0.67 14.04 -15.84
N GLU A 317 1.08 12.97 -16.53
CA GLU A 317 0.65 12.68 -17.91
C GLU A 317 -0.87 12.49 -17.99
N TYR A 318 -1.45 11.75 -17.04
CA TYR A 318 -2.90 11.51 -16.98
C TYR A 318 -3.68 12.80 -16.68
N ILE A 319 -3.17 13.63 -15.79
CA ILE A 319 -3.76 14.94 -15.48
C ILE A 319 -3.73 15.83 -16.73
N ARG A 320 -2.58 15.92 -17.41
CA ARG A 320 -2.45 16.76 -18.61
C ARG A 320 -3.39 16.31 -19.72
N LYS A 321 -3.45 15.01 -19.98
CA LYS A 321 -4.37 14.41 -20.97
C LYS A 321 -5.83 14.69 -20.61
N ALA A 322 -6.22 14.50 -19.34
CA ALA A 322 -7.59 14.74 -18.90
C ALA A 322 -8.00 16.22 -19.04
N LEU A 323 -7.09 17.15 -18.76
CA LEU A 323 -7.33 18.59 -18.87
C LEU A 323 -7.12 19.15 -20.30
N GLY A 324 -6.65 18.34 -21.24
CA GLY A 324 -6.38 18.76 -22.62
C GLY A 324 -5.23 19.76 -22.74
N VAL A 325 -4.24 19.71 -21.85
CA VAL A 325 -3.05 20.56 -21.88
C VAL A 325 -1.85 19.81 -22.47
N ALA A 326 -0.90 20.52 -23.09
CA ALA A 326 0.26 19.92 -23.75
C ALA A 326 1.19 19.21 -22.76
N ASP A 327 1.84 18.12 -23.20
CA ASP A 327 2.64 17.21 -22.34
C ASP A 327 3.76 17.89 -21.54
N ASP A 328 4.33 18.97 -22.07
CA ASP A 328 5.42 19.75 -21.48
C ASP A 328 4.95 21.01 -20.73
N SER A 329 3.64 21.26 -20.70
CA SER A 329 3.06 22.43 -20.04
C SER A 329 2.83 22.22 -18.54
N SER A 330 2.80 23.33 -17.81
CA SER A 330 2.42 23.33 -16.39
C SER A 330 0.96 22.91 -16.22
N ILE A 331 0.70 21.99 -15.30
CA ILE A 331 -0.66 21.59 -14.93
C ILE A 331 -1.36 22.79 -14.27
N PRO A 332 -2.53 23.23 -14.78
CA PRO A 332 -3.28 24.30 -14.14
C PRO A 332 -3.86 23.81 -12.80
N PRO A 333 -4.11 24.70 -11.83
CA PRO A 333 -4.68 24.31 -10.54
C PRO A 333 -6.04 23.64 -10.73
N PHE A 334 -6.30 22.59 -9.96
CA PHE A 334 -7.55 21.83 -10.01
C PHE A 334 -7.99 21.37 -8.61
N ILE A 335 -9.28 21.09 -8.48
CA ILE A 335 -9.85 20.40 -7.31
C ILE A 335 -9.95 18.92 -7.64
N SER A 336 -9.47 18.07 -6.73
CA SER A 336 -9.58 16.62 -6.88
C SER A 336 -10.85 16.10 -6.22
N LEU A 337 -11.54 15.20 -6.91
CA LEU A 337 -12.76 14.53 -6.46
C LEU A 337 -12.53 13.03 -6.37
N HIS A 338 -12.92 12.44 -5.24
CA HIS A 338 -13.01 10.99 -5.09
C HIS A 338 -14.43 10.59 -4.70
N ILE A 339 -15.10 9.85 -5.56
CA ILE A 339 -16.46 9.40 -5.36
C ILE A 339 -16.47 7.88 -5.28
N ARG A 340 -16.65 7.32 -4.09
CA ARG A 340 -16.73 5.87 -3.84
C ARG A 340 -18.19 5.42 -3.84
N ARG A 341 -18.61 4.61 -4.81
CA ARG A 341 -20.00 4.14 -4.97
C ARG A 341 -20.13 2.64 -5.12
N LEU A 342 -19.36 2.02 -6.01
CA LEU A 342 -19.70 0.70 -6.54
C LEU A 342 -19.54 -0.40 -5.48
N ASP A 343 -18.40 -0.48 -4.81
CA ASP A 343 -18.18 -1.48 -3.77
C ASP A 343 -18.90 -1.11 -2.45
N PHE A 344 -19.10 0.19 -2.21
CA PHE A 344 -19.77 0.70 -1.03
C PHE A 344 -21.27 0.41 -1.00
N LYS A 345 -21.87 0.02 -2.13
CA LYS A 345 -23.31 -0.32 -2.21
C LYS A 345 -23.75 -1.37 -1.19
N VAL A 346 -22.84 -2.24 -0.74
CA VAL A 346 -23.11 -3.27 0.27
C VAL A 346 -23.48 -2.68 1.63
N TRP A 347 -23.10 -1.42 1.88
CA TRP A 347 -23.40 -0.69 3.11
C TRP A 347 -24.70 0.10 3.05
N CYS A 348 -25.37 0.14 1.89
CA CYS A 348 -26.66 0.80 1.75
C CYS A 348 -27.81 0.03 2.45
N ASN A 349 -27.60 -1.24 2.81
CA ASN A 349 -28.62 -2.12 3.38
C ASN A 349 -29.92 -2.08 2.53
N ASP A 350 -31.03 -1.66 3.12
CA ASP A 350 -32.34 -1.56 2.46
C ASP A 350 -32.59 -0.20 1.79
N VAL A 351 -31.63 0.74 1.85
CA VAL A 351 -31.74 2.06 1.23
C VAL A 351 -31.47 1.94 -0.28
N PRO A 352 -32.35 2.45 -1.17
CA PRO A 352 -32.10 2.50 -2.60
C PRO A 352 -30.76 3.17 -2.94
N ILE A 353 -30.04 2.68 -3.95
CA ILE A 353 -28.69 3.17 -4.29
C ILE A 353 -28.67 4.68 -4.60
N ASP A 354 -29.72 5.17 -5.26
CA ASP A 354 -29.94 6.57 -5.61
C ASP A 354 -30.26 7.46 -4.40
N GLU A 355 -30.76 6.89 -3.30
CA GLU A 355 -30.95 7.60 -2.02
C GLU A 355 -29.77 7.41 -1.06
N CYS A 356 -29.05 6.30 -1.18
CA CYS A 356 -27.90 5.96 -0.35
C CYS A 356 -26.70 6.83 -0.67
N PHE A 357 -26.38 7.03 -1.95
CA PHE A 357 -25.25 7.86 -2.35
C PHE A 357 -25.67 9.29 -2.65
N ALA A 358 -24.82 10.25 -2.27
CA ALA A 358 -25.07 11.65 -2.54
C ALA A 358 -25.22 11.91 -4.05
N PRO A 359 -26.25 12.64 -4.49
CA PRO A 359 -26.42 13.01 -5.88
C PRO A 359 -25.34 14.00 -6.32
N LEU A 360 -25.08 14.08 -7.63
CA LEU A 360 -24.07 14.99 -8.20
C LEU A 360 -24.31 16.45 -7.82
N SER A 361 -25.55 16.88 -7.61
CA SER A 361 -25.89 18.23 -7.16
C SER A 361 -25.35 18.56 -5.76
N VAL A 362 -25.32 17.58 -4.85
CA VAL A 362 -24.73 17.75 -3.50
C VAL A 362 -23.21 17.86 -3.62
N ILE A 363 -22.59 17.01 -4.45
CA ILE A 363 -21.15 17.06 -4.70
C ILE A 363 -20.76 18.40 -5.33
N GLU A 364 -21.52 18.88 -6.32
CA GLU A 364 -21.30 20.17 -6.97
C GLU A 364 -21.38 21.33 -5.97
N ARG A 365 -22.32 21.30 -5.02
CA ARG A 365 -22.37 22.28 -3.93
C ARG A 365 -21.09 22.26 -3.10
N ARG A 366 -20.59 21.08 -2.71
CA ARG A 366 -19.32 20.97 -1.94
C ARG A 366 -18.10 21.40 -2.74
N VAL A 367 -18.07 21.17 -4.05
CA VAL A 367 -17.04 21.73 -4.93
C VAL A 367 -17.05 23.26 -4.92
N ARG A 368 -18.24 23.87 -5.02
CA ARG A 368 -18.38 25.33 -4.93
C ARG A 368 -17.91 25.89 -3.59
N GLU A 369 -18.24 25.23 -2.48
CA GLU A 369 -17.75 25.62 -1.15
C GLU A 369 -16.20 25.62 -1.09
N VAL A 370 -15.56 24.60 -1.67
CA VAL A 370 -14.10 24.51 -1.76
C VAL A 370 -13.53 25.60 -2.67
N GLN A 371 -14.14 25.86 -3.82
CA GLN A 371 -13.73 26.94 -4.75
C GLN A 371 -13.81 28.32 -4.09
N ASP A 372 -14.90 28.61 -3.40
CA ASP A 372 -15.13 29.86 -2.68
C ASP A 372 -14.09 30.04 -1.58
N GLU A 373 -13.79 28.98 -0.84
CA GLU A 373 -12.79 28.99 0.22
C GLU A 373 -11.37 29.22 -0.32
N ILE A 374 -10.97 28.55 -1.42
CA ILE A 374 -9.69 28.77 -2.08
C ILE A 374 -9.58 30.22 -2.55
N THR A 375 -10.62 30.73 -3.23
CA THR A 375 -10.68 32.10 -3.73
C THR A 375 -10.55 33.10 -2.58
N LYS A 376 -11.25 32.88 -1.47
CA LYS A 376 -11.19 33.75 -0.28
C LYS A 376 -9.82 33.72 0.40
N ARG A 377 -9.19 32.55 0.51
CA ARG A 377 -7.88 32.39 1.17
C ARG A 377 -6.70 32.88 0.33
N THR A 378 -6.76 32.71 -0.99
CA THR A 378 -5.58 32.86 -1.87
C THR A 378 -5.78 33.84 -3.04
N GLY A 379 -7.02 34.23 -3.34
CA GLY A 379 -7.36 34.96 -4.57
C GLY A 379 -7.32 34.11 -5.85
N MET A 380 -7.01 32.81 -5.74
CA MET A 380 -6.93 31.89 -6.87
C MET A 380 -8.32 31.42 -7.30
N ILE A 381 -8.61 31.51 -8.60
CA ILE A 381 -9.80 30.92 -9.20
C ILE A 381 -9.43 29.56 -9.78
N VAL A 382 -10.15 28.51 -9.37
CA VAL A 382 -9.85 27.12 -9.73
C VAL A 382 -11.02 26.52 -10.51
N PRO A 383 -11.04 26.62 -11.85
CA PRO A 383 -12.16 26.16 -12.66
C PRO A 383 -12.12 24.65 -12.94
N HIS A 384 -10.95 24.02 -12.81
CA HIS A 384 -10.77 22.62 -13.18
C HIS A 384 -11.10 21.68 -12.03
N VAL A 385 -11.82 20.60 -12.36
CA VAL A 385 -12.24 19.57 -11.40
C VAL A 385 -11.93 18.21 -12.00
N LEU A 386 -11.12 17.41 -11.32
CA LEU A 386 -10.76 16.05 -11.73
C LEU A 386 -11.42 15.01 -10.83
N VAL A 387 -12.18 14.11 -11.42
CA VAL A 387 -13.00 13.10 -10.73
C VAL A 387 -12.39 11.72 -10.92
N THR A 388 -12.22 11.03 -9.80
CA THR A 388 -11.85 9.61 -9.73
C THR A 388 -12.98 8.86 -9.01
N SER A 389 -13.34 7.67 -9.48
CA SER A 389 -14.48 6.90 -8.97
C SER A 389 -14.36 5.44 -9.35
N ASP A 390 -14.92 4.55 -8.52
CA ASP A 390 -15.07 3.13 -8.83
C ASP A 390 -16.36 2.81 -9.62
N GLU A 391 -17.12 3.84 -9.99
CA GLU A 391 -18.34 3.75 -10.79
C GLU A 391 -18.08 3.25 -12.23
N ARG A 392 -18.99 2.44 -12.75
CA ARG A 392 -18.91 1.85 -14.10
C ARG A 392 -20.07 2.25 -15.02
N SER A 393 -21.12 2.87 -14.50
CA SER A 393 -22.27 3.34 -15.31
C SER A 393 -21.82 4.42 -16.31
N PRO A 394 -21.98 4.19 -17.63
CA PRO A 394 -21.72 5.21 -18.64
C PRO A 394 -22.65 6.41 -18.50
N GLU A 395 -23.90 6.21 -18.06
CA GLU A 395 -24.83 7.33 -17.84
C GLU A 395 -24.34 8.26 -16.73
N TRP A 396 -23.82 7.70 -15.64
CA TRP A 396 -23.28 8.50 -14.54
C TRP A 396 -22.05 9.32 -14.97
N TRP A 397 -21.12 8.70 -15.71
CA TRP A 397 -19.95 9.40 -16.25
C TRP A 397 -20.34 10.48 -17.27
N HIS A 398 -21.41 10.25 -18.04
CA HIS A 398 -21.97 11.27 -18.93
C HIS A 398 -22.52 12.47 -18.14
N ASP A 399 -23.18 12.23 -17.00
CA ASP A 399 -23.66 13.31 -16.13
C ASP A 399 -22.53 14.04 -15.40
N VAL A 400 -21.44 13.36 -15.04
CA VAL A 400 -20.19 13.99 -14.57
C VAL A 400 -19.60 14.92 -15.63
N ALA A 401 -19.51 14.45 -16.89
CA ALA A 401 -18.99 15.26 -17.98
C ALA A 401 -19.87 16.51 -18.26
N LYS A 402 -21.20 16.42 -18.07
CA LYS A 402 -22.10 17.59 -18.18
C LYS A 402 -21.81 18.69 -17.15
N GLN A 403 -21.19 18.37 -16.02
CA GLN A 403 -20.72 19.36 -15.04
C GLN A 403 -19.47 20.11 -15.51
N GLY A 404 -18.88 19.71 -16.64
CA GLY A 404 -17.57 20.20 -17.08
C GLY A 404 -16.40 19.62 -16.28
N TRP A 405 -16.63 18.52 -15.56
CA TRP A 405 -15.59 17.83 -14.81
C TRP A 405 -14.86 16.83 -15.68
N PHE A 406 -13.59 16.61 -15.37
CA PHE A 406 -12.67 15.78 -16.13
C PHE A 406 -12.38 14.49 -15.37
N SER A 407 -11.93 13.44 -16.06
CA SER A 407 -11.57 12.17 -15.43
C SER A 407 -10.35 11.58 -16.13
N PRO A 408 -9.42 10.94 -15.39
CA PRO A 408 -8.31 10.23 -16.00
C PRO A 408 -8.84 9.05 -16.82
N ASP A 409 -8.27 8.89 -18.01
CA ASP A 409 -8.60 7.78 -18.91
C ASP A 409 -7.73 6.57 -18.59
N HIS A 410 -8.32 5.57 -17.93
CA HIS A 410 -7.62 4.35 -17.53
C HIS A 410 -7.71 3.19 -18.53
N THR A 411 -8.24 3.39 -19.75
CA THR A 411 -8.50 2.29 -20.70
C THR A 411 -7.30 1.39 -20.96
N ASP A 412 -6.10 1.95 -21.17
CA ASP A 412 -4.88 1.19 -21.50
C ASP A 412 -3.83 1.18 -20.35
N THR A 413 -4.22 1.62 -19.15
CA THR A 413 -3.25 1.83 -18.04
C THR A 413 -2.63 0.53 -17.57
N LYS A 414 -3.43 -0.55 -17.53
CA LYS A 414 -2.99 -1.84 -17.02
C LYS A 414 -2.00 -2.50 -17.96
N GLU A 415 -2.22 -2.32 -19.26
CA GLU A 415 -1.40 -2.80 -20.35
C GLU A 415 -0.04 -2.09 -20.35
N HIS A 416 -0.01 -0.79 -20.05
CA HIS A 416 1.21 0.01 -20.04
C HIS A 416 2.04 -0.13 -18.76
N TYR A 417 1.38 -0.12 -17.60
CA TYR A 417 2.09 0.00 -16.32
C TYR A 417 1.83 -1.16 -15.36
N GLY A 418 0.79 -1.96 -15.59
CA GLY A 418 0.39 -3.07 -14.74
C GLY A 418 -0.85 -2.78 -13.89
N GLU A 419 -1.40 -3.84 -13.30
CA GLU A 419 -2.71 -3.84 -12.63
C GLU A 419 -2.80 -2.90 -11.41
N TRP A 420 -1.68 -2.60 -10.75
CA TRP A 420 -1.63 -1.66 -9.62
C TRP A 420 -1.82 -0.20 -10.03
N TYR A 421 -1.39 0.17 -11.23
CA TYR A 421 -1.22 1.58 -11.58
C TYR A 421 -2.51 2.40 -11.70
N PRO A 422 -3.68 1.87 -12.12
CA PRO A 422 -4.91 2.66 -12.10
C PRO A 422 -5.20 3.26 -10.72
N VAL A 423 -5.18 2.44 -9.65
CA VAL A 423 -5.46 2.92 -8.28
C VAL A 423 -4.35 3.83 -7.74
N LEU A 424 -3.09 3.56 -8.10
CA LEU A 424 -1.96 4.39 -7.67
C LEU A 424 -1.98 5.77 -8.33
N ILE A 425 -2.26 5.84 -9.63
CA ILE A 425 -2.40 7.09 -10.38
C ILE A 425 -3.55 7.91 -9.79
N ASP A 426 -4.73 7.30 -9.59
CA ASP A 426 -5.87 7.95 -8.96
C ASP A 426 -5.49 8.51 -7.58
N ALA A 427 -4.76 7.76 -6.77
CA ALA A 427 -4.30 8.21 -5.45
C ALA A 427 -3.40 9.44 -5.51
N VAL A 428 -2.50 9.50 -6.50
CA VAL A 428 -1.67 10.69 -6.74
C VAL A 428 -2.55 11.88 -7.15
N ILE A 429 -3.43 11.70 -8.13
CA ILE A 429 -4.34 12.75 -8.60
C ILE A 429 -5.17 13.31 -7.44
N GLN A 430 -5.73 12.43 -6.61
CA GLN A 430 -6.53 12.80 -5.45
C GLN A 430 -5.76 13.65 -4.43
N SER A 431 -4.46 13.40 -4.26
CA SER A 431 -3.61 14.12 -3.31
C SER A 431 -3.03 15.46 -3.82
N ARG A 432 -3.11 15.73 -5.12
CA ARG A 432 -2.44 16.89 -5.76
C ARG A 432 -3.33 18.09 -6.05
N GLY A 433 -4.62 17.97 -5.80
CA GLY A 433 -5.54 19.09 -5.93
C GLY A 433 -5.16 20.22 -4.97
N VAL A 434 -5.45 21.47 -5.38
CA VAL A 434 -5.38 22.64 -4.48
C VAL A 434 -6.58 22.71 -3.53
N GLY A 435 -7.56 21.83 -3.73
CA GLY A 435 -8.64 21.51 -2.82
C GLY A 435 -9.16 20.10 -3.11
N PHE A 436 -9.97 19.54 -2.20
CA PHE A 436 -10.44 18.16 -2.30
C PHE A 436 -11.91 17.99 -1.91
N VAL A 437 -12.63 17.14 -2.64
CA VAL A 437 -13.97 16.67 -2.24
C VAL A 437 -14.01 15.15 -2.32
N GLY A 438 -14.32 14.48 -1.21
CA GLY A 438 -14.30 13.02 -1.12
C GLY A 438 -15.58 12.42 -0.55
N THR A 439 -15.73 11.10 -0.64
CA THR A 439 -16.76 10.33 0.08
C THR A 439 -16.37 10.12 1.55
N ASP A 440 -17.28 10.44 2.48
CA ASP A 440 -17.11 10.19 3.93
C ASP A 440 -16.87 8.70 4.23
N ARG A 441 -16.08 8.39 5.27
CA ARG A 441 -15.69 7.02 5.68
C ARG A 441 -14.92 6.19 4.66
N SER A 442 -14.60 6.73 3.49
CA SER A 442 -13.66 6.09 2.57
C SER A 442 -12.24 6.45 2.98
N THR A 443 -11.44 5.48 3.41
CA THR A 443 -10.03 5.71 3.79
C THR A 443 -9.21 6.29 2.64
N MET A 444 -9.59 5.99 1.39
CA MET A 444 -9.06 6.64 0.19
C MET A 444 -9.30 8.15 0.20
N SER A 445 -10.54 8.58 0.43
CA SER A 445 -10.89 10.00 0.54
C SER A 445 -10.20 10.67 1.72
N ILE A 446 -10.15 10.00 2.88
CA ILE A 446 -9.59 10.59 4.10
C ILE A 446 -8.09 10.83 3.94
N ILE A 447 -7.33 9.87 3.38
CA ILE A 447 -5.91 10.07 3.09
C ILE A 447 -5.71 11.20 2.08
N ALA A 448 -6.50 11.22 1.00
CA ALA A 448 -6.38 12.27 -0.01
C ALA A 448 -6.65 13.66 0.57
N ALA A 449 -7.71 13.80 1.37
CA ALA A 449 -8.05 15.03 2.09
C ALA A 449 -6.88 15.50 2.97
N ARG A 450 -6.31 14.60 3.77
CA ARG A 450 -5.16 14.92 4.64
C ARG A 450 -3.92 15.33 3.86
N ARG A 451 -3.65 14.69 2.72
CA ARG A 451 -2.54 15.11 1.84
C ARG A 451 -2.77 16.48 1.23
N VAL A 452 -3.98 16.78 0.76
CA VAL A 452 -4.30 18.11 0.24
C VAL A 452 -4.17 19.17 1.34
N GLU A 453 -4.59 18.85 2.56
CA GLU A 453 -4.42 19.72 3.72
C GLU A 453 -2.93 19.96 4.02
N ASP A 454 -2.12 18.92 4.22
CA ASP A 454 -0.73 19.08 4.69
C ASP A 454 0.28 19.39 3.58
N TRP A 455 0.06 18.92 2.35
CA TRP A 455 0.99 19.12 1.23
C TRP A 455 0.68 20.38 0.42
N SER A 456 -0.60 20.74 0.31
CA SER A 456 -1.05 21.88 -0.49
C SER A 456 -1.65 23.02 0.34
N ASN A 457 -1.84 22.85 1.65
CA ASN A 457 -2.60 23.77 2.50
C ASN A 457 -4.01 24.06 1.93
N GLY A 458 -4.57 23.06 1.26
CA GLY A 458 -5.84 23.15 0.52
C GLY A 458 -7.04 22.81 1.39
N PRO A 459 -8.20 23.47 1.19
CA PRO A 459 -9.43 23.08 1.88
C PRO A 459 -9.99 21.78 1.32
N HIS A 460 -10.69 21.02 2.17
CA HIS A 460 -11.35 19.79 1.76
C HIS A 460 -12.78 19.67 2.31
N ARG A 461 -13.60 18.82 1.68
CA ARG A 461 -14.93 18.39 2.16
C ARG A 461 -15.12 16.89 2.00
N LEU A 462 -15.74 16.25 2.97
CA LEU A 462 -16.14 14.84 2.89
C LEU A 462 -17.67 14.76 2.87
N VAL A 463 -18.22 14.26 1.77
CA VAL A 463 -19.66 14.16 1.50
C VAL A 463 -20.25 12.98 2.26
N LYS A 464 -21.21 13.26 3.14
CA LYS A 464 -21.97 12.26 3.89
C LYS A 464 -22.92 11.48 2.96
N TRP A 465 -23.17 10.23 3.32
CA TRP A 465 -23.98 9.29 2.54
C TRP A 465 -24.57 8.22 3.48
N GLY A 466 -25.38 7.32 2.93
CA GLY A 466 -26.03 6.20 3.62
C GLY A 466 -27.55 6.36 3.75
N THR A 467 -28.06 7.58 3.67
CA THR A 467 -29.48 7.90 3.61
C THR A 467 -29.72 9.11 2.72
N LYS A 468 -30.96 9.28 2.28
CA LYS A 468 -31.40 10.51 1.63
C LYS A 468 -31.08 11.72 2.52
N ASP A 469 -30.59 12.79 1.91
CA ASP A 469 -30.31 14.08 2.56
C ASP A 469 -29.25 14.01 3.70
N ALA A 470 -28.41 12.97 3.72
CA ALA A 470 -27.38 12.77 4.74
C ALA A 470 -26.35 13.92 4.85
N ASP A 471 -26.20 14.72 3.78
CA ASP A 471 -25.21 15.78 3.66
C ASP A 471 -25.79 17.21 3.80
N ASP A 472 -27.03 17.35 4.27
CA ASP A 472 -27.76 18.64 4.35
C ASP A 472 -27.34 19.55 5.54
N HIS A 473 -26.06 19.52 5.91
CA HIS A 473 -25.47 20.30 6.99
C HIS A 473 -24.63 21.49 6.52
#